data_AF-A0A953XI14-F1
#
_entry.id   AF-A0A953XI14-F1
#
_cell.length_a   1.000
_cell.length_b   1.000
_cell.length_c   1.000
_cell.angle_alpha   90.00
_cell.angle_beta   90.00
_cell.angle_gamma   90.00
#
_symmetry.space_group_name_H-M   'P 1'
#
loop_
_entity.id
_entity.type
_entity.pdbx_description
1 polymer ?
#
loop_
_entity_poly.entity_id
_entity_poly.type
_entity_poly.pdbx_seq_one_letter_code
_entity_poly.pdbx_strand_id
1 'polypeptide(L)'
;MDQGFGIYFLDGPAEHNSVPALIRMGDFQERLLVNVSRWSREDYKRTWAQAVDLLREKDKSALITSYGGPPPESSGMRCWPLYRSQDVVYVHEQLLFFEQLDTHFSEAHWWRSIPDRRVENEDGQKISEWCTRWEDLLAFRKSLG
;
A
#
# COMPACT_ATOMS: atom_id res chain seq x y z
N MET A 1 -22.43 -2.32 -10.64
CA MET A 1 -21.83 -3.40 -9.83
C MET A 1 -20.94 -2.73 -8.83
N ASP A 2 -21.17 -3.00 -7.55
CA ASP A 2 -20.38 -2.49 -6.43
C ASP A 2 -19.03 -3.23 -6.45
N GLN A 3 -18.03 -2.65 -7.13
CA GLN A 3 -16.72 -3.26 -7.27
C GLN A 3 -15.75 -2.58 -6.29
N GLY A 4 -15.85 -2.99 -5.02
CA GLY A 4 -15.14 -2.34 -3.93
C GLY A 4 -13.62 -2.51 -3.95
N PHE A 5 -12.97 -1.75 -3.07
CA PHE A 5 -11.54 -1.82 -2.79
C PHE A 5 -11.27 -2.80 -1.64
N GLY A 6 -10.14 -3.51 -1.68
CA GLY A 6 -9.63 -4.16 -0.46
C GLY A 6 -8.38 -5.01 -0.64
N ILE A 7 -7.73 -5.33 0.48
CA ILE A 7 -6.66 -6.31 0.58
C ILE A 7 -7.12 -7.45 1.49
N TYR A 8 -7.05 -8.68 0.99
CA TYR A 8 -7.58 -9.88 1.64
C TYR A 8 -6.48 -10.90 1.81
N PHE A 9 -6.20 -11.32 3.04
CA PHE A 9 -5.37 -12.50 3.28
C PHE A 9 -6.11 -13.74 2.77
N LEU A 10 -5.42 -14.58 2.01
CA LEU A 10 -5.97 -15.82 1.48
C LEU A 10 -5.59 -17.00 2.38
N ASP A 11 -6.39 -18.05 2.33
CA ASP A 11 -6.02 -19.34 2.90
C ASP A 11 -4.91 -19.97 2.08
N GLY A 12 -3.90 -20.48 2.76
CA GLY A 12 -2.72 -21.10 2.15
C GLY A 12 -1.55 -21.17 3.13
N PRO A 13 -0.57 -22.05 2.87
CA PRO A 13 0.63 -22.10 3.68
C PRO A 13 1.39 -20.79 3.58
N ALA A 14 2.05 -20.39 4.67
CA ALA A 14 3.07 -19.35 4.59
C ALA A 14 4.33 -19.96 3.94
N GLU A 15 4.88 -19.28 2.94
CA GLU A 15 6.13 -19.65 2.28
C GLU A 15 7.18 -18.59 2.60
N HIS A 16 8.33 -18.99 3.15
CA HIS A 16 9.42 -18.07 3.52
C HIS A 16 8.93 -16.84 4.32
N ASN A 17 8.11 -17.08 5.34
CA ASN A 17 7.46 -16.04 6.15
C ASN A 17 6.58 -15.07 5.36
N SER A 18 6.08 -15.45 4.19
CA SER A 18 5.12 -14.68 3.42
C SER A 18 3.79 -15.41 3.31
N VAL A 19 2.68 -14.69 3.46
CA VAL A 19 1.34 -15.24 3.33
C VAL A 19 0.70 -14.75 2.02
N PRO A 20 -0.07 -15.61 1.33
CA PRO A 20 -0.79 -15.18 0.13
C PRO A 20 -1.88 -14.18 0.50
N ALA A 21 -2.05 -13.16 -0.33
CA ALA A 21 -3.12 -12.20 -0.24
C ALA A 21 -3.58 -11.78 -1.65
N LEU A 22 -4.68 -11.03 -1.70
CA LEU A 22 -5.26 -10.48 -2.91
C LEU A 22 -5.55 -8.99 -2.69
N ILE A 23 -5.05 -8.12 -3.56
CA ILE A 23 -5.58 -6.76 -3.68
C ILE A 23 -6.65 -6.73 -4.76
N ARG A 24 -7.73 -5.99 -4.53
CA ARG A 24 -8.82 -5.77 -5.47
C ARG A 24 -9.15 -4.29 -5.58
N MET A 25 -9.32 -3.82 -6.81
CA MET A 25 -9.69 -2.45 -7.17
C MET A 25 -10.61 -2.50 -8.39
N GLY A 26 -11.92 -2.47 -8.19
CA GLY A 26 -12.83 -2.65 -9.31
C GLY A 26 -12.75 -4.09 -9.87
N ASP A 27 -12.65 -4.19 -11.19
CA ASP A 27 -12.39 -5.43 -11.94
C ASP A 27 -10.93 -5.90 -11.84
N PHE A 28 -10.03 -5.01 -11.41
CA PHE A 28 -8.63 -5.38 -11.21
C PHE A 28 -8.47 -6.20 -9.93
N GLN A 29 -7.70 -7.27 -10.03
CA GLN A 29 -7.25 -8.04 -8.88
C GLN A 29 -5.85 -8.58 -9.12
N GLU A 30 -5.05 -8.60 -8.07
CA GLU A 30 -3.69 -9.13 -8.12
C GLU A 30 -3.40 -9.95 -6.86
N ARG A 31 -2.80 -11.12 -7.05
CA ARG A 31 -2.29 -11.94 -5.95
C ARG A 31 -0.93 -11.41 -5.54
N LEU A 32 -0.76 -11.18 -4.26
CA LEU A 32 0.47 -10.68 -3.67
C LEU A 32 0.92 -11.56 -2.50
N LEU A 33 2.20 -11.46 -2.17
CA LEU A 33 2.79 -12.10 -1.00
C LEU A 33 3.05 -11.05 0.06
N VAL A 34 2.44 -11.22 1.24
CA VAL A 34 2.67 -10.33 2.39
C VAL A 34 3.71 -10.95 3.30
N ASN A 35 4.87 -10.32 3.39
CA ASN A 35 5.90 -10.74 4.33
C ASN A 35 5.44 -10.48 5.78
N VAL A 36 5.32 -11.53 6.57
CA VAL A 36 4.89 -11.50 7.97
C VAL A 36 6.01 -11.86 8.95
N SER A 37 7.28 -11.71 8.56
CA SER A 37 8.41 -11.99 9.47
C SER A 37 8.56 -10.92 10.55
N ARG A 38 8.16 -9.67 10.27
CA ARG A 38 8.22 -8.55 11.22
C ARG A 38 6.83 -8.13 11.70
N TRP A 39 5.91 -7.89 10.77
CA TRP A 39 4.54 -7.48 11.07
C TRP A 39 3.58 -8.67 10.94
N SER A 40 2.73 -8.87 11.93
CA SER A 40 1.63 -9.82 11.86
C SER A 40 0.55 -9.33 10.88
N ARG A 41 -0.40 -10.21 10.54
CA ARG A 41 -1.58 -9.82 9.73
C ARG A 41 -2.35 -8.65 10.37
N GLU A 42 -2.43 -8.62 11.69
CA GLU A 42 -3.13 -7.56 12.43
C GLU A 42 -2.34 -6.24 12.44
N ASP A 43 -1.01 -6.30 12.42
CA ASP A 43 -0.17 -5.10 12.27
C ASP A 43 -0.38 -4.49 10.87
N TYR A 44 -0.41 -5.31 9.82
CA TYR A 44 -0.73 -4.83 8.47
C TYR A 44 -2.13 -4.22 8.38
N LYS A 45 -3.15 -4.86 8.94
CA LYS A 45 -4.50 -4.25 8.96
C LYS A 45 -4.50 -2.91 9.68
N ARG A 46 -3.76 -2.78 10.78
CA ARG A 46 -3.62 -1.52 11.52
C ARG A 46 -2.92 -0.44 10.71
N THR A 47 -1.83 -0.78 10.01
CA THR A 47 -1.14 0.19 9.14
C THR A 47 -1.98 0.58 7.94
N TRP A 48 -2.75 -0.35 7.35
CA TRP A 48 -3.71 -0.04 6.29
C TRP A 48 -4.84 0.86 6.78
N ALA A 49 -5.37 0.60 7.97
CA ALA A 49 -6.38 1.45 8.60
C ALA A 49 -5.83 2.88 8.81
N GLN A 50 -4.63 2.99 9.38
CA GLN A 50 -3.93 4.27 9.56
C GLN A 50 -3.69 4.97 8.21
N ALA A 51 -3.32 4.23 7.17
CA ALA A 51 -3.05 4.77 5.85
C ALA A 51 -4.29 5.45 5.25
N VAL A 52 -5.46 4.82 5.37
CA VAL A 52 -6.73 5.40 4.90
C VAL A 52 -7.15 6.58 5.77
N ASP A 53 -6.96 6.51 7.10
CA ASP A 53 -7.29 7.62 7.99
C ASP A 53 -6.42 8.86 7.70
N LEU A 54 -5.14 8.68 7.37
CA LEU A 54 -4.24 9.76 6.94
C LEU A 54 -4.77 10.50 5.69
N LEU A 55 -5.42 9.81 4.74
CA LEU A 55 -5.99 10.43 3.53
C LEU A 55 -7.20 11.33 3.79
N ARG A 56 -7.66 11.45 5.05
CA ARG A 56 -8.66 12.46 5.44
C ARG A 56 -8.03 13.85 5.55
N GLU A 57 -6.75 13.91 5.91
CA GLU A 57 -6.01 15.14 6.19
C GLU A 57 -4.85 15.37 5.21
N LYS A 58 -4.38 14.30 4.57
CA LYS A 58 -3.31 14.29 3.58
C LYS A 58 -3.87 13.90 2.22
N ASP A 59 -3.18 14.33 1.18
CA ASP A 59 -3.44 13.96 -0.21
C ASP A 59 -2.79 12.62 -0.59
N LYS A 60 -1.79 12.15 0.17
CA LYS A 60 -1.11 10.88 -0.08
C LYS A 60 -0.84 10.03 1.16
N SER A 61 -0.76 8.72 0.92
CA SER A 61 -0.49 7.66 1.89
C SER A 61 -0.08 6.39 1.14
N ALA A 62 0.04 5.24 1.80
CA ALA A 62 0.29 3.96 1.13
C ALA A 62 -0.17 2.74 1.95
N LEU A 63 -0.59 1.67 1.27
CA LEU A 63 -0.84 0.37 1.88
C LEU A 63 0.41 -0.50 1.74
N ILE A 64 1.12 -0.69 2.85
CA ILE A 64 2.36 -1.48 2.85
C ILE A 64 1.99 -2.96 2.78
N THR A 65 2.55 -3.71 1.84
CA THR A 65 2.29 -5.15 1.68
C THR A 65 3.52 -6.01 1.92
N SER A 66 4.72 -5.43 2.01
CA SER A 66 5.90 -6.16 2.45
C SER A 66 6.89 -5.22 3.11
N TYR A 67 7.20 -5.46 4.38
CA TYR A 67 8.16 -4.68 5.15
C TYR A 67 9.03 -5.57 6.05
N GLY A 68 10.35 -5.53 5.82
CA GLY A 68 11.33 -6.31 6.58
C GLY A 68 11.95 -5.58 7.77
N GLY A 69 11.71 -4.28 7.92
CA GLY A 69 12.39 -3.42 8.91
C GLY A 69 13.06 -2.20 8.26
N PRO A 70 13.53 -1.23 9.07
CA PRO A 70 14.26 -0.08 8.55
C PRO A 70 15.67 -0.50 8.09
N PRO A 71 16.38 0.33 7.31
CA PRO A 71 17.80 0.10 7.04
C PRO A 71 18.61 -0.06 8.34
N PRO A 72 19.60 -0.96 8.40
CA PRO A 72 20.10 -1.82 7.32
C PRO A 72 19.41 -3.19 7.20
N GLU A 73 18.34 -3.46 7.96
CA GLU A 73 17.70 -4.79 8.02
C GLU A 73 17.01 -5.17 6.70
N SER A 74 16.57 -4.17 5.93
CA SER A 74 15.97 -4.33 4.61
C SER A 74 16.40 -3.21 3.67
N SER A 75 16.42 -3.48 2.37
CA SER A 75 16.72 -2.49 1.33
C SER A 75 15.52 -1.61 0.97
N GLY A 76 14.31 -2.01 1.35
CA GLY A 76 13.10 -1.30 0.96
C GLY A 76 11.81 -1.92 1.47
N MET A 77 10.70 -1.45 0.91
CA MET A 77 9.37 -2.00 1.18
C MET A 77 8.53 -2.03 -0.09
N ARG A 78 7.65 -3.04 -0.21
CA ARG A 78 6.59 -3.04 -1.23
C ARG A 78 5.35 -2.40 -0.63
N CYS A 79 4.78 -1.47 -1.37
CA CYS A 79 3.58 -0.76 -0.96
C CYS A 79 2.71 -0.38 -2.16
N TRP A 80 1.49 0.04 -1.85
CA TRP A 80 0.55 0.58 -2.81
C TRP A 80 0.28 2.04 -2.43
N PRO A 81 1.04 3.01 -3.00
CA PRO A 81 0.79 4.42 -2.79
C PRO A 81 -0.64 4.78 -3.18
N LEU A 82 -1.26 5.62 -2.36
CA LEU A 82 -2.61 6.13 -2.52
C LEU A 82 -2.54 7.64 -2.68
N TYR A 83 -3.17 8.17 -3.71
CA TYR A 83 -3.22 9.59 -4.01
C TYR A 83 -4.66 10.05 -4.15
N ARG A 84 -5.16 10.77 -3.14
CA ARG A 84 -6.55 11.22 -3.11
C ARG A 84 -6.71 12.56 -3.83
N SER A 85 -7.64 12.59 -4.77
CA SER A 85 -8.13 13.80 -5.42
C SER A 85 -9.66 13.82 -5.33
N GLN A 86 -10.18 14.60 -4.37
CA GLN A 86 -11.61 14.66 -4.04
C GLN A 86 -12.18 13.27 -3.70
N ASP A 87 -13.05 12.73 -4.58
CA ASP A 87 -13.74 11.45 -4.43
C ASP A 87 -13.05 10.30 -5.18
N VAL A 88 -11.92 10.58 -5.85
CA VAL A 88 -11.12 9.59 -6.56
C VAL A 88 -9.82 9.37 -5.82
N VAL A 89 -9.40 8.11 -5.71
CA VAL A 89 -8.07 7.72 -5.21
C VAL A 89 -7.34 6.99 -6.33
N TYR A 90 -6.18 7.52 -6.72
CA TYR A 90 -5.25 6.85 -7.63
C TYR A 90 -4.33 5.94 -6.82
N VAL A 91 -4.06 4.76 -7.34
CA VAL A 91 -3.30 3.71 -6.67
C VAL A 91 -2.21 3.22 -7.60
N HIS A 92 -0.97 3.18 -7.11
CA HIS A 92 0.17 2.59 -7.82
C HIS A 92 0.61 1.32 -7.12
N GLU A 93 1.31 0.45 -7.83
CA GLU A 93 2.17 -0.56 -7.21
C GLU A 93 3.60 0.00 -7.17
N GLN A 94 4.24 0.00 -6.00
CA GLN A 94 5.60 0.52 -5.87
C GLN A 94 6.48 -0.32 -4.94
N LEU A 95 7.69 -0.62 -5.43
CA LEU A 95 8.81 -1.01 -4.58
C LEU A 95 9.62 0.24 -4.24
N LEU A 96 9.68 0.60 -2.96
CA LEU A 96 10.38 1.77 -2.46
C LEU A 96 11.72 1.34 -1.87
N PHE A 97 12.83 1.81 -2.44
CA PHE A 97 14.18 1.56 -1.94
C PHE A 97 14.60 2.65 -0.97
N PHE A 98 15.04 2.26 0.23
CA PHE A 98 15.36 3.23 1.28
C PHE A 98 16.59 4.08 0.99
N GLU A 99 17.53 3.58 0.18
CA GLU A 99 18.71 4.33 -0.25
C GLU A 99 18.39 5.45 -1.25
N GLN A 100 17.22 5.39 -1.90
CA GLN A 100 16.76 6.37 -2.90
C GLN A 100 15.88 7.46 -2.26
N LEU A 101 15.69 7.44 -0.95
CA LEU A 101 14.89 8.44 -0.26
C LEU A 101 15.70 9.71 -0.01
N ASP A 102 15.08 10.86 -0.23
CA ASP A 102 15.67 12.18 0.10
C ASP A 102 15.93 12.36 1.61
N THR A 103 15.21 11.60 2.44
CA THR A 103 15.32 11.63 3.90
C THR A 103 15.32 10.22 4.49
N HIS A 104 15.92 10.05 5.68
CA HIS A 104 15.92 8.77 6.36
C HIS A 104 14.50 8.24 6.60
N PHE A 105 14.30 6.97 6.26
CA PHE A 105 13.05 6.28 6.54
C PHE A 105 12.73 6.28 8.04
N SER A 106 11.48 6.59 8.37
CA SER A 106 10.97 6.57 9.73
C SER A 106 9.74 5.67 9.80
N GLU A 107 9.82 4.58 10.57
CA GLU A 107 8.69 3.65 10.75
C GLU A 107 7.47 4.36 11.38
N ALA A 108 7.69 5.36 12.24
CA ALA A 108 6.62 6.16 12.85
C ALA A 108 5.96 7.17 11.90
N HIS A 109 6.65 7.55 10.83
CA HIS A 109 6.21 8.55 9.85
C HIS A 109 6.39 8.07 8.41
N TRP A 110 6.13 6.78 8.18
CA TRP A 110 6.43 6.08 6.92
C TRP A 110 5.81 6.76 5.68
N TRP A 111 4.67 7.43 5.84
CA TRP A 111 3.97 8.13 4.76
C TRP A 111 4.77 9.31 4.19
N ARG A 112 5.74 9.86 4.94
CA ARG A 112 6.62 10.92 4.46
C ARG A 112 7.58 10.45 3.36
N SER A 113 7.85 9.15 3.29
CA SER A 113 8.70 8.56 2.26
C SER A 113 7.94 8.31 0.95
N ILE A 114 6.62 8.48 0.92
CA ILE A 114 5.83 8.25 -0.29
C ILE A 114 6.02 9.42 -1.27
N PRO A 115 6.52 9.18 -2.49
CA PRO A 115 6.74 10.24 -3.46
C PRO A 115 5.42 10.82 -3.95
N ASP A 116 5.45 12.04 -4.49
CA ASP A 116 4.29 12.64 -5.15
C ASP A 116 3.84 11.81 -6.36
N ARG A 117 2.54 11.86 -6.67
CA ARG A 117 1.97 11.14 -7.80
C ARG A 117 2.63 11.59 -9.11
N ARG A 118 3.13 10.64 -9.88
CA ARG A 118 3.55 10.82 -11.27
C ARG A 118 2.80 9.83 -12.16
N VAL A 119 2.54 10.19 -13.40
CA VAL A 119 1.88 9.29 -14.37
C VAL A 119 2.88 8.61 -15.30
N GLU A 120 4.11 9.13 -15.33
CA GLU A 120 5.24 8.61 -16.11
C GLU A 120 6.48 8.53 -15.21
N ASN A 121 7.35 7.54 -15.45
CA ASN A 121 8.64 7.42 -14.79
C ASN A 121 9.70 8.30 -15.49
N GLU A 122 10.95 8.22 -15.03
CA GLU A 122 12.06 9.04 -15.52
C GLU A 122 12.40 8.79 -17.00
N ASP A 123 12.03 7.62 -17.52
CA ASP A 123 12.19 7.24 -18.93
C ASP A 123 10.99 7.63 -19.80
N GLY A 124 9.99 8.33 -19.24
CA GLY A 124 8.75 8.69 -19.92
C GLY A 124 7.78 7.53 -20.13
N GLN A 125 7.99 6.40 -19.45
CA GLN A 125 7.07 5.26 -19.52
C GLN A 125 5.92 5.43 -18.53
N LYS A 126 4.71 5.06 -18.95
CA LYS A 126 3.52 5.12 -18.09
C LYS A 126 3.68 4.22 -16.87
N ILE A 127 3.38 4.78 -15.70
CA ILE A 127 3.29 4.03 -14.44
C ILE A 127 1.97 3.27 -14.43
N SER A 128 2.00 2.00 -13.99
CA SER A 128 0.79 1.23 -13.72
C SER A 128 -0.03 1.92 -12.65
N GLU A 129 -1.20 2.42 -13.03
CA GLU A 129 -2.10 3.16 -12.17
C GLU A 129 -3.51 2.61 -12.28
N TRP A 130 -4.13 2.43 -11.12
CA TRP A 130 -5.54 2.11 -10.98
C TRP A 130 -6.24 3.24 -10.25
N CYS A 131 -7.56 3.27 -10.34
CA CYS A 131 -8.37 4.20 -9.57
C CYS A 131 -9.48 3.46 -8.82
N THR A 132 -9.84 4.01 -7.67
CA THR A 132 -10.98 3.58 -6.87
C THR A 132 -11.70 4.81 -6.31
N ARG A 133 -12.93 4.64 -5.84
CA ARG A 133 -13.66 5.74 -5.22
C ARG A 133 -13.22 5.88 -3.78
N TRP A 134 -13.21 7.10 -3.28
CA TRP A 134 -12.92 7.37 -1.88
C TRP A 134 -13.86 6.60 -0.94
N GLU A 135 -15.13 6.44 -1.32
CA GLU A 135 -16.09 5.65 -0.54
C GLU A 135 -15.74 4.16 -0.46
N ASP A 136 -15.17 3.57 -1.50
CA ASP A 136 -14.75 2.16 -1.51
C ASP A 136 -13.59 1.96 -0.53
N LEU A 137 -12.65 2.91 -0.50
CA LEU A 137 -11.54 2.90 0.43
C LEU A 137 -12.01 3.12 1.88
N LEU A 138 -13.05 3.93 2.10
CA LEU A 138 -13.71 4.07 3.40
C LEU A 138 -14.44 2.79 3.83
N ALA A 139 -15.07 2.07 2.90
CA ALA A 139 -15.69 0.78 3.17
C ALA A 139 -14.63 -0.26 3.55
N PHE A 140 -13.50 -0.30 2.83
CA PHE A 140 -12.34 -1.09 3.20
C PHE A 140 -11.84 -0.75 4.60
N ARG A 141 -11.65 0.53 4.93
CA ARG A 141 -11.24 0.97 6.27
C ARG A 141 -12.16 0.45 7.38
N LYS A 142 -13.47 0.45 7.17
CA LYS A 142 -14.45 -0.10 8.13
C LYS A 142 -14.34 -1.63 8.26
N SER A 143 -13.99 -2.33 7.20
CA SER A 143 -13.82 -3.80 7.21
C SER A 143 -12.59 -4.28 8.01
N LEU A 144 -11.63 -3.38 8.26
CA LEU A 144 -10.38 -3.70 8.95
C LEU A 144 -10.50 -3.73 10.48
N GLY A 145 -11.63 -3.25 11.05
CA GLY A 145 -11.80 -3.05 12.50
C GLY A 145 -11.95 -1.57 12.86
#